data_AF-A0A1S9AR19-F1
#
_entry.id   AF-A0A1S9AR19-F1
#
_cell.length_a   1.000
_cell.length_b   1.000
_cell.length_c   1.000
_cell.angle_alpha   90.00
_cell.angle_beta   90.00
_cell.angle_gamma   90.00
#
_symmetry.space_group_name_H-M   'P 1'
#
loop_
_entity.id
_entity.type
_entity.pdbx_description
1 polymer ?
#
loop_
_entity_poly.entity_id
_entity_poly.type
_entity_poly.pdbx_seq_one_letter_code
_entity_poly.pdbx_strand_id
1 'polypeptide(L)' 'MLWIWFGSGALLWYTLRQWRRARPERRRVQALFVLLAAAWLVLLGLWVIVPLVASWIGEATLSHK' A
#
# COMPACT_ATOMS: atom_id res chain seq x y z
N MET A 1 -12.54 -6.05 4.63
CA MET A 1 -11.42 -5.07 4.60
C MET A 1 -10.10 -5.67 5.07
N LEU A 2 -9.99 -6.23 6.28
CA LEU A 2 -8.72 -6.77 6.81
C LEU A 2 -8.03 -7.80 5.91
N TRP A 3 -8.81 -8.65 5.23
CA TRP A 3 -8.27 -9.62 4.26
C TRP A 3 -7.50 -8.98 3.09
N ILE A 4 -7.92 -7.79 2.63
CA ILE A 4 -7.25 -7.07 1.54
C ILE A 4 -5.89 -6.56 2.01
N TRP A 5 -5.82 -6.09 3.27
CA TRP A 5 -4.58 -5.67 3.91
C TRP A 5 -3.62 -6.84 4.11
N PHE A 6 -4.12 -7.96 4.64
CA PHE A 6 -3.32 -9.19 4.76
C PHE A 6 -2.83 -9.70 3.42
N GLY A 7 -3.69 -9.74 2.40
CA GLY A 7 -3.32 -10.15 1.04
C GLY A 7 -2.27 -9.22 0.41
N SER A 8 -2.44 -7.90 0.54
CA SER A 8 -1.50 -6.91 0.01
C SER A 8 -0.15 -6.95 0.73
N GLY A 9 -0.15 -7.11 2.06
CA GLY A 9 1.06 -7.30 2.85
C GLY A 9 1.78 -8.62 2.53
N ALA A 10 1.03 -9.71 2.36
CA ALA A 10 1.58 -11.00 1.93
C ALA A 10 2.18 -10.91 0.53
N LEU A 11 1.57 -10.15 -0.39
CA LEU A 11 2.07 -9.93 -1.74
C LEU A 11 3.39 -9.15 -1.73
N LEU A 12 3.48 -8.07 -0.94
CA LEU A 12 4.75 -7.35 -0.74
C LEU A 12 5.82 -8.25 -0.12
N TRP A 13 5.48 -9.02 0.92
CA TRP A 13 6.41 -9.95 1.55
C TRP A 13 6.93 -10.99 0.55
N TYR A 14 6.04 -11.53 -0.28
CA TYR A 14 6.37 -12.52 -1.28
C TYR A 14 7.31 -11.96 -2.36
N THR A 15 7.02 -10.78 -2.91
CA THR A 15 7.89 -10.12 -3.90
C THR A 15 9.25 -9.75 -3.30
N LEU A 16 9.28 -9.30 -2.04
CA LEU A 16 10.52 -9.01 -1.31
C LEU A 16 11.35 -10.28 -1.10
N ARG A 17 10.71 -11.39 -0.72
CA ARG A 17 11.35 -12.69 -0.55
C ARG A 17 11.92 -13.21 -1.87
N GLN A 18 11.19 -13.02 -2.98
CA GLN A 18 11.69 -13.35 -4.31
C GLN A 18 12.93 -12.51 -4.65
N TRP A 19 12.87 -11.19 -4.44
CA TRP A 19 13.99 -10.28 -4.73
C TRP A 19 15.27 -10.63 -3.97
N ARG A 20 15.15 -11.04 -2.71
CA ARG A 20 16.29 -11.51 -1.90
C ARG A 20 16.92 -12.80 -2.44
N ARG A 21 16.14 -13.65 -3.11
CA ARG A 21 16.59 -14.94 -3.67
C ARG A 21 16.94 -14.86 -5.17
N ALA A 22 16.74 -13.72 -5.82
CA ALA A 22 16.98 -13.59 -7.25
C ALA A 22 18.46 -13.59 -7.62
N ARG A 23 18.75 -14.25 -8.75
CA ARG A 23 20.02 -14.12 -9.46
C ARG A 23 20.23 -12.65 -9.92
N PRO A 24 21.48 -12.18 -9.99
CA PRO A 24 21.80 -10.77 -10.29
C PRO A 24 21.17 -10.26 -11.59
N GLU A 25 21.06 -11.08 -12.63
CA GLU A 25 20.43 -10.72 -13.91
C GLU A 25 18.94 -10.33 -13.78
N ARG A 26 18.18 -11.01 -12.91
CA ARG A 26 16.74 -10.75 -12.72
C ARG A 26 16.43 -9.78 -11.59
N ARG A 27 17.47 -9.29 -10.90
CA ARG A 27 17.33 -8.50 -9.68
C ARG A 27 16.69 -7.12 -9.93
N ARG A 28 16.96 -6.50 -11.09
CA ARG A 28 16.32 -5.23 -11.51
C ARG A 28 14.82 -5.37 -11.74
N VAL A 29 14.41 -6.41 -12.48
CA VAL A 29 12.99 -6.66 -12.77
C VAL A 29 12.24 -6.95 -11.47
N GLN A 30 12.80 -7.77 -10.58
CA GLN A 30 12.16 -8.05 -9.30
C GLN A 30 12.13 -6.84 -8.36
N ALA A 31 13.12 -5.94 -8.43
CA ALA A 31 13.07 -4.68 -7.68
C ALA A 31 11.88 -3.80 -8.11
N LEU A 32 11.57 -3.76 -9.41
CA LEU A 32 10.39 -3.04 -9.91
C LEU A 32 9.09 -3.65 -9.39
N PHE A 33 8.98 -4.97 -9.31
CA PHE A 33 7.81 -5.63 -8.72
C PHE A 33 7.65 -5.34 -7.23
N VAL A 34 8.76 -5.30 -6.47
CA VAL A 34 8.75 -4.87 -5.07
C VAL A 34 8.28 -3.42 -4.94
N LEU A 35 8.80 -2.53 -5.79
CA LEU A 35 8.40 -1.12 -5.82
C LEU A 35 6.91 -0.98 -6.14
N LEU A 36 6.41 -1.74 -7.12
CA LEU A 36 5.00 -1.72 -7.52
C LEU A 36 4.10 -2.23 -6.39
N ALA A 37 4.50 -3.30 -5.70
CA ALA A 37 3.77 -3.82 -4.53
C ALA A 37 3.76 -2.81 -3.37
N ALA A 38 4.86 -2.08 -3.16
CA ALA A 38 4.92 -1.01 -2.16
C ALA A 38 4.02 0.18 -2.54
N ALA A 39 4.06 0.61 -3.81
CA ALA A 39 3.20 1.67 -4.33
C ALA A 39 1.72 1.30 -4.21
N TRP A 40 1.36 0.04 -4.45
CA TRP A 40 0.01 -0.47 -4.24
C TRP A 40 -0.47 -0.30 -2.80
N LEU A 41 0.36 -0.63 -1.80
CA LEU A 41 0.02 -0.44 -0.39
C LEU A 41 -0.16 1.03 -0.02
N VAL A 42 0.65 1.92 -0.60
CA VAL A 42 0.50 3.38 -0.40
C VAL A 42 -0.83 3.87 -0.95
N LEU A 43 -1.18 3.46 -2.18
CA LEU A 43 -2.48 3.81 -2.78
C LEU A 43 -3.65 3.27 -1.96
N LEU A 44 -3.55 2.05 -1.45
CA LEU A 44 -4.58 1.44 -0.62
C LEU A 44 -4.74 2.18 0.71
N GLY A 45 -3.64 2.64 1.30
CA GLY A 45 -3.67 3.51 2.49
C GLY A 45 -4.29 4.87 2.20
N LEU A 46 -3.90 5.53 1.11
CA LEU A 46 -4.50 6.80 0.68
C LEU A 46 -6.01 6.66 0.45
N TRP A 47 -6.45 5.57 -0.17
CA TRP A 47 -7.87 5.30 -0.40
C TRP A 47 -8.70 5.22 0.88
N VAL A 48 -8.09 4.81 2.00
CA VAL A 48 -8.75 4.77 3.32
C VAL A 48 -8.61 6.10 4.07
N ILE A 49 -7.43 6.72 4.04
CA ILE A 49 -7.14 7.95 4.79
C ILE A 49 -7.89 9.14 4.21
N VAL A 50 -7.97 9.27 2.88
CA VAL A 50 -8.59 10.45 2.24
C VAL A 50 -10.05 10.63 2.64
N PRO A 51 -10.93 9.61 2.55
CA PRO A 51 -12.32 9.74 3.02
C PRO A 51 -12.44 10.02 4.51
N LEU A 52 -11.58 9.43 5.35
CA LEU A 52 -11.57 9.67 6.80
C LEU A 52 -11.24 11.13 7.13
N VAL A 53 -10.19 11.68 6.50
CA VAL A 53 -9.81 13.09 6.65
C VAL A 53 -10.91 14.01 6.13
N ALA A 54 -11.51 13.69 4.99
CA ALA A 54 -12.64 14.46 4.45
C ALA A 54 -13.85 14.47 5.41
N SER A 55 -14.18 13.33 6.01
CA SER A 55 -15.25 13.23 7.02
C SER A 55 -14.95 14.10 8.23
N TRP A 56 -13.74 14.02 8.76
CA TRP A 56 -13.32 14.80 9.93
C TRP A 56 -13.37 16.31 9.68
N ILE A 57 -12.94 16.76 8.51
CA ILE A 57 -13.06 18.17 8.10
C ILE A 57 -14.53 18.59 7.99
N GLY A 58 -15.39 17.74 7.44
CA GLY A 58 -16.83 18.00 7.35
C GLY A 58 -17.48 18.18 8.72
N GLU A 59 -17.20 17.28 9.66
CA GLU A 59 -17.69 17.34 11.04
C GLU A 59 -17.18 18.58 11.77
N ALA A 60 -15.89 18.90 11.66
CA ALA A 60 -15.30 20.10 12.27
C ALA A 60 -15.93 21.39 11.71
N THR A 61 -16.24 21.41 10.42
CA THR A 61 -16.88 22.57 9.77
C THR A 61 -18.34 22.72 10.21
N LEU A 62 -19.06 21.62 10.38
CA LEU A 62 -20.46 21.62 10.82
C LEU A 62 -20.60 21.97 12.30
N SER A 63 -19.69 21.50 13.16
CA SER A 63 -19.72 21.77 14.60
C SER A 63 -19.35 23.22 14.97
N HIS A 64 -18.83 24.00 14.02
CA HIS A 64 -18.49 25.41 14.19
C HIS A 64 -19.59 26.38 13.73
N LYS A 65 -20.68 25.86 13.15
CA LYS A 65 -21.92 26.59 12.81
C LYS A 65 -23.01 26.29 13.82
#